data_AF-A0A377M3I3-F1
#
_entry.id   AF-A0A377M3I3-F1
#
_cell.length_a   1.000
_cell.length_b   1.000
_cell.length_c   1.000
_cell.angle_alpha   90.00
_cell.angle_beta   90.00
_cell.angle_gamma   90.00
#
_symmetry.space_group_name_H-M   'P 1'
#
loop_
_entity.id
_entity.type
_entity.pdbx_description
1 polymer ?
#
loop_
_entity_poly.entity_id
_entity_poly.type
_entity_poly.pdbx_seq_one_letter_code
_entity_poly.pdbx_strand_id
1 'polypeptide(L)'
;MVYGGTGGPDLGVVAEHSGLTEKQVVELHASVDYVVWFWDSSRASPYLGGLPSALHTPRRAEPRLSVPAGTVAIGGEQTGIYPLASPGAGSSSDTRLCRYLNRAWTRRSSCVLATPFALSAEGGGMLTLIRAGLYTSVQDAGRFGMRQSGVSYCGALDRPALEIANVLVGNPGNTAALEITLGQCVIEFSQETWFALTGAGCDATLDGKAVWTGWRLRAKAGQRLTLKRPQHGVRSYLAVAGGIDVPEVLGSSSTDQKAGIGGHEGRLLRDGDRLAIKPSTRHFSTAQGVKQLLWGNQIRALPGRSIRNLMRCLRSLSGARRGRLARRVTAWGIVFRGSR
;
A
#
# COMPACT_ATOMS: atom_id res chain seq x y z
N MET A 1 -11.53 -4.77 27.69
CA MET A 1 -11.16 -5.97 26.92
C MET A 1 -12.14 -7.08 27.27
N VAL A 2 -12.47 -7.97 26.34
CA VAL A 2 -13.29 -9.16 26.62
C VAL A 2 -12.43 -10.40 26.43
N TYR A 3 -12.11 -11.04 27.55
CA TYR A 3 -11.37 -12.29 27.62
C TYR A 3 -12.31 -13.48 27.50
N GLY A 4 -11.82 -14.56 26.89
CA GLY A 4 -12.56 -15.83 26.78
C GLY A 4 -13.72 -15.82 25.77
N GLY A 5 -14.43 -16.94 25.71
CA GLY A 5 -15.55 -17.16 24.80
C GLY A 5 -15.19 -16.96 23.32
N THR A 6 -16.11 -16.39 22.55
CA THR A 6 -15.87 -16.08 21.12
C THR A 6 -14.84 -14.97 20.91
N GLY A 7 -14.57 -14.15 21.94
CA GLY A 7 -13.60 -13.06 21.91
C GLY A 7 -12.15 -13.52 22.10
N GLY A 8 -11.95 -14.56 22.92
CA GLY A 8 -10.66 -15.15 23.23
C GLY A 8 -10.73 -16.67 23.26
N PRO A 9 -10.91 -17.32 22.09
CA PRO A 9 -11.14 -18.77 22.02
C PRO A 9 -9.94 -19.60 22.48
N ASP A 10 -8.75 -19.01 22.57
CA ASP A 10 -7.55 -19.73 23.03
C ASP A 10 -7.20 -19.43 24.49
N LEU A 11 -8.06 -18.73 25.25
CA LEU A 11 -7.78 -18.44 26.67
C LEU A 11 -7.57 -19.74 27.47
N GLY A 12 -8.41 -20.75 27.26
CA GLY A 12 -8.27 -22.06 27.89
C GLY A 12 -6.96 -22.76 27.51
N VAL A 13 -6.48 -22.60 26.26
CA VAL A 13 -5.19 -23.16 25.81
C VAL A 13 -4.02 -22.52 26.55
N VAL A 14 -4.07 -21.19 26.75
CA VAL A 14 -3.03 -20.48 27.53
C VAL A 14 -3.08 -20.89 29.00
N ALA A 15 -4.27 -21.02 29.57
CA ALA A 15 -4.48 -21.48 30.94
C ALA A 15 -3.90 -22.89 31.16
N GLU A 16 -4.22 -23.83 30.26
CA GLU A 16 -3.67 -25.18 30.28
C GLU A 16 -2.14 -25.19 30.16
N HIS A 17 -1.58 -24.43 29.20
CA HIS A 17 -0.14 -24.37 28.99
C HIS A 17 0.63 -23.78 30.19
N SER A 18 0.04 -22.80 30.87
CA SER A 18 0.64 -22.09 32.00
C SER A 18 0.39 -22.78 33.35
N GLY A 19 -0.46 -23.81 33.40
CA GLY A 19 -0.91 -24.41 34.66
C GLY A 19 -1.75 -23.47 35.54
N LEU A 20 -2.38 -22.46 34.93
CA LEU A 20 -3.21 -21.45 35.61
C LEU A 20 -4.69 -21.65 35.29
N THR A 21 -5.57 -21.10 36.12
CA THR A 21 -6.97 -20.93 35.73
C THR A 21 -7.12 -19.80 34.72
N GLU A 22 -8.16 -19.83 33.88
CA GLU A 22 -8.44 -18.74 32.94
C GLU A 22 -8.52 -17.38 33.64
N LYS A 23 -9.10 -17.33 34.84
CA LYS A 23 -9.19 -16.11 35.67
C LYS A 23 -7.80 -15.58 36.05
N GLN A 24 -6.90 -16.46 36.51
CA GLN A 24 -5.53 -16.08 36.85
C GLN A 24 -4.75 -15.59 35.62
N VAL A 25 -4.96 -16.20 34.45
CA VAL A 25 -4.38 -15.71 33.19
C VAL A 25 -4.85 -14.29 32.89
N VAL A 26 -6.15 -14.01 33.04
CA VAL A 26 -6.71 -12.66 32.82
C VAL A 26 -6.13 -11.65 33.80
N GLU A 27 -6.09 -11.98 35.09
CA GLU A 27 -5.55 -11.10 36.14
C GLU A 27 -4.08 -10.79 35.87
N LEU A 28 -3.27 -11.81 35.60
CA LEU A 28 -1.83 -11.67 35.36
C LEU A 28 -1.52 -10.94 34.06
N HIS A 29 -2.29 -11.18 32.99
CA HIS A 29 -2.12 -10.45 31.74
C HIS A 29 -2.51 -8.97 31.89
N ALA A 30 -3.50 -8.67 32.73
CA ALA A 30 -3.99 -7.30 32.96
C ALA A 30 -3.22 -6.53 34.04
N SER A 31 -2.40 -7.19 34.87
CA SER A 31 -1.69 -6.56 35.99
C SER A 31 -0.38 -5.87 35.60
N VAL A 32 0.01 -5.92 34.32
CA VAL A 32 1.33 -5.44 33.86
C VAL A 32 1.19 -4.25 32.92
N ASP A 33 2.07 -3.27 33.13
CA ASP A 33 2.31 -2.19 32.17
C ASP A 33 3.27 -2.67 31.07
N TYR A 34 2.77 -2.72 29.85
CA TYR A 34 3.53 -3.21 28.71
C TYR A 34 4.32 -2.10 28.02
N VAL A 35 5.52 -2.43 27.55
CA VAL A 35 6.34 -1.54 26.73
C VAL A 35 6.22 -1.93 25.26
N VAL A 36 5.90 -0.98 24.38
CA VAL A 36 5.92 -1.19 22.93
C VAL A 36 7.37 -1.29 22.48
N TRP A 37 7.83 -2.50 22.15
CA TRP A 37 9.19 -2.72 21.64
C TRP A 37 9.31 -2.36 20.17
N PHE A 38 8.28 -2.68 19.39
CA PHE A 38 8.30 -2.47 17.94
C PHE A 38 6.89 -2.39 17.38
N TRP A 39 6.75 -1.65 16.28
CA TRP A 39 5.51 -1.56 15.52
C TRP A 39 5.65 -2.21 14.14
N ASP A 40 4.85 -3.23 13.87
CA ASP A 40 4.85 -3.95 12.60
C ASP A 40 4.07 -3.17 11.54
N SER A 41 4.82 -2.49 10.67
CA SER A 41 4.23 -1.76 9.53
C SER A 41 3.41 -2.65 8.60
N SER A 42 3.77 -3.93 8.50
CA SER A 42 3.05 -4.87 7.65
C SER A 42 1.70 -5.24 8.22
N ARG A 43 1.39 -4.98 9.51
CA ARG A 43 0.07 -5.27 10.12
C ARG A 43 -0.54 -4.09 10.84
N ALA A 44 0.17 -2.97 10.87
CA ALA A 44 -0.08 -1.86 11.77
C ALA A 44 -0.27 -2.34 13.23
N SER A 45 0.58 -3.26 13.71
CA SER A 45 0.39 -3.96 15.00
C SER A 45 1.55 -3.69 15.96
N PRO A 46 1.31 -3.24 17.22
CA PRO A 46 2.34 -3.17 18.24
C PRO A 46 2.72 -4.57 18.73
N TYR A 47 4.02 -4.78 18.95
CA TYR A 47 4.56 -5.89 19.72
C TYR A 47 5.01 -5.36 21.07
N LEU A 48 4.41 -5.93 22.11
CA LEU A 48 4.51 -5.50 23.48
C LEU A 48 5.40 -6.49 24.24
N GLY A 49 6.41 -5.97 24.92
CA GLY A 49 7.25 -6.72 25.84
C GLY A 49 6.84 -6.51 27.29
N GLY A 50 7.39 -7.34 28.18
CA GLY A 50 7.05 -7.36 29.60
C GLY A 50 5.96 -8.39 29.96
N LEU A 51 5.58 -9.28 29.04
CA LEU A 51 4.65 -10.36 29.36
C LEU A 51 5.22 -11.26 30.49
N PRO A 52 4.47 -11.50 31.57
CA PRO A 52 4.90 -12.39 32.66
C PRO A 52 5.35 -13.75 32.12
N SER A 53 6.47 -14.26 32.63
CA SER A 53 7.05 -15.54 32.20
C SER A 53 6.08 -16.70 32.32
N ALA A 54 5.20 -16.68 33.32
CA ALA A 54 4.15 -17.68 33.49
C ALA A 54 3.14 -17.73 32.32
N LEU A 55 3.00 -16.66 31.54
CA LEU A 55 2.11 -16.61 30.38
C LEU A 55 2.80 -16.87 29.05
N HIS A 56 4.13 -17.10 29.06
CA HIS A 56 4.88 -17.36 27.83
C HIS A 56 4.35 -18.62 27.17
N THR A 57 3.72 -18.45 26.01
CA THR A 57 3.04 -19.53 25.31
C THR A 57 3.55 -19.58 23.88
N PRO A 58 4.01 -20.76 23.39
CA PRO A 58 4.47 -20.87 22.03
C PRO A 58 3.36 -20.50 21.04
N ARG A 59 3.78 -19.98 19.89
CA ARG A 59 2.88 -19.70 18.78
C ARG A 59 2.31 -21.00 18.23
N ARG A 60 1.08 -20.97 17.69
CA ARG A 60 0.52 -22.17 17.02
C ARG A 60 1.42 -22.57 15.85
N ALA A 61 1.50 -23.86 15.58
CA ALA A 61 2.23 -24.38 14.42
C ALA A 61 1.59 -23.91 13.09
N GLU A 62 0.26 -23.86 13.04
CA GLU A 62 -0.50 -23.46 11.86
C GLU A 62 -1.14 -22.08 12.03
N PRO A 63 -0.79 -21.10 11.17
CA PRO A 63 -1.32 -19.74 11.28
C PRO A 63 -2.77 -19.67 10.80
N ARG A 64 -3.56 -18.87 11.52
CA ARG A 64 -4.91 -18.52 11.10
C ARG A 64 -4.85 -17.70 9.82
N LEU A 65 -5.69 -18.05 8.84
CA LEU A 65 -5.83 -17.28 7.60
C LEU A 65 -6.37 -15.87 7.84
N SER A 66 -7.13 -15.68 8.92
CA SER A 66 -7.64 -14.38 9.35
C SER A 66 -7.78 -14.32 10.87
N VAL A 67 -7.15 -13.33 11.47
CA VAL A 67 -7.32 -12.91 12.87
C VAL A 67 -8.13 -11.60 12.83
N PRO A 68 -9.32 -11.56 13.46
CA PRO A 68 -10.17 -10.37 13.43
C PRO A 68 -9.52 -9.14 14.09
N ALA A 69 -9.90 -7.96 13.61
CA ALA A 69 -9.52 -6.69 14.23
C ALA A 69 -9.92 -6.62 15.72
N GLY A 70 -9.09 -5.93 16.49
CA GLY A 70 -9.18 -5.79 17.94
C GLY A 70 -8.69 -7.02 18.72
N THR A 71 -8.08 -8.01 18.07
CA THR A 71 -7.56 -9.19 18.79
C THR A 71 -6.34 -8.83 19.62
N VAL A 72 -6.28 -9.32 20.86
CA VAL A 72 -5.03 -9.38 21.64
C VAL A 72 -4.58 -10.83 21.69
N ALA A 73 -3.30 -11.06 21.43
CA ALA A 73 -2.75 -12.39 21.33
C ALA A 73 -1.35 -12.50 21.93
N ILE A 74 -1.03 -13.68 22.45
CA ILE A 74 0.29 -14.03 22.98
C ILE A 74 1.04 -14.88 21.96
N GLY A 75 2.34 -14.63 21.81
CA GLY A 75 3.22 -15.43 20.96
C GLY A 75 4.66 -15.42 21.46
N GLY A 76 5.03 -16.47 22.18
CA GLY A 76 6.29 -16.55 22.93
C GLY A 76 6.25 -15.65 24.16
N GLU A 77 7.28 -14.83 24.32
CA GLU A 77 7.44 -13.85 25.41
C GLU A 77 6.71 -12.51 25.16
N GLN A 78 5.92 -12.42 24.10
CA GLN A 78 5.33 -11.17 23.62
C GLN A 78 3.81 -11.25 23.61
N THR A 79 3.18 -10.10 23.84
CA THR A 79 1.76 -9.87 23.53
C THR A 79 1.63 -8.85 22.40
N GLY A 80 0.56 -8.92 21.63
CA GLY A 80 0.35 -8.06 20.47
C GLY A 80 -1.12 -7.78 20.25
N ILE A 81 -1.40 -6.62 19.64
CA ILE A 81 -2.77 -6.18 19.34
C ILE A 81 -2.92 -6.09 17.83
N TYR A 82 -3.90 -6.77 17.26
CA TYR A 82 -4.23 -6.72 15.83
C TYR A 82 -5.24 -5.61 15.56
N PRO A 83 -4.86 -4.42 15.04
CA PRO A 83 -5.82 -3.33 14.89
C PRO A 83 -6.67 -3.50 13.63
N LEU A 84 -6.17 -4.27 12.66
CA LEU A 84 -6.85 -4.64 11.42
C LEU A 84 -6.97 -6.15 11.31
N ALA A 85 -8.01 -6.60 10.61
CA ALA A 85 -8.14 -8.01 10.27
C ALA A 85 -6.99 -8.39 9.33
N SER A 86 -6.21 -9.40 9.72
CA SER A 86 -5.07 -9.86 8.94
C SER A 86 -4.79 -11.34 9.21
N PRO A 87 -4.15 -12.06 8.29
CA PRO A 87 -3.64 -13.39 8.61
C PRO A 87 -2.75 -13.34 9.85
N GLY A 88 -2.73 -14.42 10.62
CA GLY A 88 -1.65 -14.66 11.58
C GLY A 88 -0.30 -14.58 10.85
N ALA A 89 0.77 -14.17 11.54
CA ALA A 89 2.06 -13.98 10.88
C ALA A 89 2.43 -15.21 10.03
N GLY A 90 2.93 -14.99 8.81
CA GLY A 90 3.40 -16.03 7.89
C GLY A 90 4.63 -16.83 8.37
N SER A 91 4.98 -16.72 9.64
CA SER A 91 5.97 -17.53 10.36
C SER A 91 5.59 -17.76 11.83
N SER A 92 4.38 -17.37 12.24
CA SER A 92 4.08 -17.13 13.66
C SER A 92 2.58 -16.92 13.94
N SER A 93 1.91 -17.95 14.45
CA SER A 93 0.49 -17.92 14.78
C SER A 93 0.26 -17.50 16.22
N ASP A 94 -0.32 -16.34 16.49
CA ASP A 94 -0.52 -15.92 17.88
C ASP A 94 -1.78 -16.58 18.50
N THR A 95 -1.67 -16.87 19.80
CA THR A 95 -2.70 -17.49 20.64
C THR A 95 -3.67 -16.43 21.13
N ARG A 96 -4.94 -16.55 20.74
CA ARG A 96 -5.97 -15.52 20.85
C ARG A 96 -6.56 -15.48 22.25
N LEU A 97 -6.04 -14.58 23.06
CA LEU A 97 -6.39 -14.45 24.48
C LEU A 97 -7.69 -13.69 24.70
N CYS A 98 -7.89 -12.59 23.97
CA CYS A 98 -9.05 -11.73 24.15
C CYS A 98 -9.36 -10.88 22.92
N ARG A 99 -10.54 -10.26 22.91
CA ARG A 99 -10.93 -9.23 21.94
C ARG A 99 -11.09 -7.90 22.65
N TYR A 100 -10.36 -6.91 22.18
CA TYR A 100 -10.59 -5.52 22.51
C TYR A 100 -11.90 -5.06 21.87
N LEU A 101 -12.97 -4.95 22.68
CA LEU A 101 -14.30 -4.50 22.21
C LEU A 101 -14.48 -2.97 22.22
N ASN A 102 -13.51 -2.22 22.76
CA ASN A 102 -13.67 -0.77 22.87
C ASN A 102 -13.22 -0.08 21.56
N ARG A 103 -14.10 0.70 20.92
CA ARG A 103 -13.76 1.56 19.76
C ARG A 103 -12.81 2.73 20.13
N ALA A 104 -12.44 2.86 21.40
CA ALA A 104 -11.82 4.05 21.99
C ALA A 104 -10.28 4.15 21.94
N TRP A 105 -9.58 3.39 21.09
CA TRP A 105 -8.18 3.74 20.70
C TRP A 105 -8.12 4.92 19.70
N THR A 106 -9.25 5.62 19.54
CA THR A 106 -9.43 6.86 18.77
C THR A 106 -9.45 8.13 19.64
N ARG A 107 -9.30 8.04 20.97
CA ARG A 107 -9.27 9.24 21.83
C ARG A 107 -7.88 9.44 22.45
N ARG A 108 -7.24 10.54 22.04
CA ARG A 108 -5.87 11.03 22.33
C ARG A 108 -4.75 10.57 21.38
N SER A 109 -5.08 10.39 20.12
CA SER A 109 -4.42 11.17 19.09
C SER A 109 -5.54 11.69 18.23
N SER A 110 -5.53 12.97 17.88
CA SER A 110 -6.41 13.51 16.85
C SER A 110 -6.05 12.80 15.53
N CYS A 111 -6.57 11.58 15.37
CA CYS A 111 -6.77 11.01 14.06
C CYS A 111 -7.79 11.94 13.44
N VAL A 112 -7.30 12.83 12.57
CA VAL A 112 -8.13 13.56 11.64
C VAL A 112 -8.79 12.47 10.80
N LEU A 113 -9.93 11.95 11.30
CA LEU A 113 -10.96 11.41 10.43
C LEU A 113 -11.17 12.55 9.45
N ALA A 114 -10.67 12.38 8.23
CA ALA A 114 -10.94 13.29 7.16
C ALA A 114 -12.45 13.45 7.15
N THR A 115 -12.91 14.63 7.57
CA THR A 115 -14.26 15.08 7.33
C THR A 115 -14.53 14.79 5.85
N PRO A 116 -15.71 14.28 5.46
CA PRO A 116 -16.07 14.23 4.06
C PRO A 116 -16.01 15.67 3.56
N PHE A 117 -14.88 16.03 2.95
CA PHE A 117 -14.70 17.34 2.39
C PHE A 117 -15.50 17.31 1.10
N ALA A 118 -16.57 18.09 1.09
CA ALA A 118 -17.23 18.45 -0.14
C ALA A 118 -16.12 19.00 -1.06
N LEU A 119 -15.84 18.30 -2.16
CA LEU A 119 -15.09 18.84 -3.28
C LEU A 119 -15.62 20.26 -3.50
N SER A 120 -14.78 21.28 -3.31
CA SER A 120 -15.09 22.63 -3.80
C SER A 120 -15.15 22.53 -5.33
N ALA A 121 -16.33 22.17 -5.82
CA ALA A 121 -16.68 22.16 -7.22
C ALA A 121 -16.98 23.59 -7.67
N GLU A 122 -15.99 24.47 -7.56
CA GLU A 122 -16.05 25.83 -8.07
C GLU A 122 -14.79 26.03 -8.92
N GLY A 123 -14.88 25.61 -10.19
CA GLY A 123 -13.93 25.98 -11.26
C GLY A 123 -12.79 25.01 -11.61
N GLY A 124 -12.65 23.85 -10.94
CA GLY A 124 -11.60 22.86 -11.21
C GLY A 124 -11.98 21.81 -12.28
N GLY A 125 -10.98 21.30 -13.01
CA GLY A 125 -11.19 20.19 -13.95
C GLY A 125 -11.49 18.87 -13.27
N MET A 126 -12.04 17.92 -14.01
CA MET A 126 -12.38 16.59 -13.48
C MET A 126 -11.96 15.47 -14.43
N LEU A 127 -11.47 14.37 -13.86
CA LEU A 127 -11.29 13.09 -14.53
C LEU A 127 -12.39 12.14 -14.08
N THR A 128 -13.10 11.54 -15.03
CA THR A 128 -14.10 10.51 -14.73
C THR A 128 -13.56 9.15 -15.15
N LEU A 129 -13.53 8.20 -14.22
CA LEU A 129 -13.10 6.83 -14.46
C LEU A 129 -14.27 6.06 -15.07
N ILE A 130 -14.35 6.01 -16.41
CA ILE A 130 -15.36 5.19 -17.10
C ILE A 130 -15.10 3.71 -16.83
N ARG A 131 -13.82 3.32 -16.81
CA ARG A 131 -13.35 2.00 -16.38
C ARG A 131 -12.06 2.19 -15.60
N ALA A 132 -12.02 1.83 -14.33
CA ALA A 132 -10.85 2.02 -13.47
C ALA A 132 -9.74 1.00 -13.71
N GLY A 133 -10.06 -0.16 -14.32
CA GLY A 133 -9.11 -1.26 -14.51
C GLY A 133 -8.93 -2.12 -13.26
N LEU A 134 -7.89 -2.97 -13.26
CA LEU A 134 -7.73 -3.99 -12.22
C LEU A 134 -7.24 -3.41 -10.88
N TYR A 135 -6.28 -2.49 -10.94
CA TYR A 135 -5.58 -1.98 -9.77
C TYR A 135 -5.01 -0.60 -10.08
N THR A 136 -5.89 0.40 -10.02
CA THR A 136 -5.55 1.81 -10.23
C THR A 136 -5.71 2.59 -8.93
N SER A 137 -4.71 3.41 -8.61
CA SER A 137 -4.72 4.24 -7.39
C SER A 137 -4.04 5.59 -7.63
N VAL A 138 -4.35 6.56 -6.78
CA VAL A 138 -3.63 7.83 -6.74
C VAL A 138 -2.34 7.63 -5.94
N GLN A 139 -1.20 7.98 -6.54
CA GLN A 139 0.12 7.86 -5.93
C GLN A 139 0.92 9.15 -6.12
N ASP A 140 1.65 9.53 -5.09
CA ASP A 140 2.68 10.56 -5.11
C ASP A 140 4.07 9.90 -4.89
N ALA A 141 5.06 10.66 -4.42
CA ALA A 141 6.38 10.08 -4.12
C ALA A 141 6.39 9.11 -2.92
N GLY A 142 5.40 9.18 -2.04
CA GLY A 142 5.26 8.35 -0.84
C GLY A 142 5.21 9.17 0.46
N ARG A 143 5.01 8.44 1.56
CA ARG A 143 4.83 8.92 2.92
C ARG A 143 6.08 8.67 3.75
N PHE A 144 6.83 9.74 3.99
CA PHE A 144 8.13 9.69 4.65
C PHE A 144 8.02 9.89 6.17
N GLY A 145 9.03 9.45 6.93
CA GLY A 145 9.15 9.75 8.37
C GLY A 145 8.21 8.98 9.31
N MET A 146 7.30 8.15 8.78
CA MET A 146 6.26 7.47 9.57
C MET A 146 6.51 5.97 9.81
N ARG A 147 7.69 5.45 9.42
CA ARG A 147 7.99 4.02 9.53
C ARG A 147 8.08 3.55 10.99
N GLN A 148 8.55 4.38 11.92
CA GLN A 148 8.56 4.01 13.35
C GLN A 148 7.15 3.82 13.92
N SER A 149 6.14 4.42 13.30
CA SER A 149 4.72 4.28 13.65
C SER A 149 4.01 3.23 12.80
N GLY A 150 4.75 2.46 12.02
CA GLY A 150 4.20 1.40 11.16
C GLY A 150 3.43 1.84 9.94
N VAL A 151 3.51 3.10 9.54
CA VAL A 151 2.83 3.52 8.32
C VAL A 151 3.73 3.19 7.13
N SER A 152 3.15 2.52 6.13
CA SER A 152 3.89 2.15 4.93
C SER A 152 4.23 3.37 4.11
N TYR A 153 5.40 3.31 3.47
CA TYR A 153 5.89 4.38 2.62
C TYR A 153 4.97 4.62 1.40
N CYS A 154 4.37 3.58 0.83
CA CYS A 154 3.52 3.68 -0.37
C CYS A 154 4.23 4.43 -1.51
N GLY A 155 3.51 5.23 -2.31
CA GLY A 155 4.08 5.95 -3.43
C GLY A 155 4.14 5.12 -4.71
N ALA A 156 4.47 5.80 -5.80
CA ALA A 156 4.68 5.18 -7.10
C ALA A 156 5.79 4.12 -7.02
N LEU A 157 5.51 2.92 -7.52
CA LEU A 157 6.49 1.84 -7.53
C LEU A 157 7.62 2.09 -8.54
N ASP A 158 7.31 2.71 -9.68
CA ASP A 158 8.27 3.24 -10.65
C ASP A 158 8.29 4.77 -10.52
N ARG A 159 9.05 5.22 -9.52
CA ARG A 159 9.18 6.64 -9.19
C ARG A 159 9.73 7.48 -10.34
N PRO A 160 10.75 7.05 -11.11
CA PRO A 160 11.18 7.80 -12.29
C PRO A 160 10.07 7.98 -13.32
N ALA A 161 9.22 6.97 -13.57
CA ALA A 161 8.10 7.12 -14.49
C ALA A 161 7.08 8.16 -13.99
N LEU A 162 6.74 8.16 -12.70
CA LEU A 162 5.90 9.19 -12.07
C LEU A 162 6.49 10.59 -12.28
N GLU A 163 7.77 10.77 -11.92
CA GLU A 163 8.47 12.05 -12.01
C GLU A 163 8.48 12.59 -13.44
N ILE A 164 8.79 11.73 -14.42
CA ILE A 164 8.78 12.11 -15.84
C ILE A 164 7.38 12.55 -16.28
N ALA A 165 6.32 11.83 -15.88
CA ALA A 165 4.95 12.18 -16.24
C ALA A 165 4.57 13.57 -15.72
N ASN A 166 4.87 13.83 -14.45
CA ASN A 166 4.59 15.10 -13.81
C ASN A 166 5.37 16.26 -14.43
N VAL A 167 6.68 16.08 -14.65
CA VAL A 167 7.53 17.13 -15.24
C VAL A 167 7.09 17.47 -16.67
N LEU A 168 6.68 16.47 -17.46
CA LEU A 168 6.16 16.69 -18.82
C LEU A 168 4.97 17.66 -18.85
N VAL A 169 4.07 17.57 -17.88
CA VAL A 169 2.89 18.44 -17.74
C VAL A 169 3.11 19.65 -16.83
N GLY A 170 4.35 19.89 -16.40
CA GLY A 170 4.74 21.09 -15.65
C GLY A 170 4.56 21.02 -14.13
N ASN A 171 4.21 19.86 -13.59
CA ASN A 171 4.08 19.66 -12.16
C ASN A 171 5.45 19.40 -11.50
N PRO A 172 5.60 19.65 -10.19
CA PRO A 172 6.65 19.02 -9.39
C PRO A 172 6.68 17.49 -9.59
N GLY A 173 7.87 16.88 -9.64
CA GLY A 173 8.00 15.45 -9.96
C GLY A 173 7.26 14.51 -9.00
N ASN A 174 7.07 14.93 -7.76
CA ASN A 174 6.37 14.18 -6.72
C ASN A 174 4.85 14.41 -6.66
N THR A 175 4.26 15.19 -7.57
CA THR A 175 2.82 15.48 -7.55
C THR A 175 1.97 14.21 -7.73
N ALA A 176 0.81 14.18 -7.07
CA ALA A 176 -0.13 13.06 -7.15
C ALA A 176 -0.61 12.81 -8.59
N ALA A 177 -0.48 11.57 -9.04
CA ALA A 177 -0.88 11.08 -10.36
C ALA A 177 -1.52 9.68 -10.24
N LEU A 178 -2.08 9.15 -11.33
CA LEU A 178 -2.61 7.79 -11.33
C LEU A 178 -1.50 6.78 -11.60
N GLU A 179 -1.35 5.78 -10.72
CA GLU A 179 -0.63 4.53 -11.01
C GLU A 179 -1.64 3.49 -11.48
N ILE A 180 -1.46 2.97 -12.70
CA ILE A 180 -2.38 2.05 -13.39
C ILE A 180 -1.65 0.73 -13.63
N THR A 181 -2.15 -0.36 -13.03
CA THR A 181 -1.56 -1.70 -13.20
C THR A 181 -2.27 -2.50 -14.29
N LEU A 182 -1.53 -3.00 -15.27
CA LEU A 182 -2.00 -3.80 -16.41
C LEU A 182 -3.02 -3.08 -17.31
N GLY A 183 -2.98 -1.74 -17.34
CA GLY A 183 -3.81 -0.91 -18.19
C GLY A 183 -5.30 -1.19 -18.02
N GLN A 184 -6.01 -1.39 -19.14
CA GLN A 184 -7.46 -1.68 -19.17
C GLN A 184 -8.30 -0.63 -18.43
N CYS A 185 -7.89 0.63 -18.59
CA CYS A 185 -8.46 1.79 -17.93
C CYS A 185 -9.00 2.76 -19.00
N VAL A 186 -10.17 3.36 -18.74
CA VAL A 186 -10.81 4.34 -19.61
C VAL A 186 -11.14 5.57 -18.78
N ILE A 187 -10.63 6.72 -19.19
CA ILE A 187 -10.69 7.97 -18.44
C ILE A 187 -11.23 9.06 -19.36
N GLU A 188 -12.28 9.73 -18.93
CA GLU A 188 -12.86 10.87 -19.62
C GLU A 188 -12.38 12.18 -18.99
N PHE A 189 -11.97 13.14 -19.82
CA PHE A 189 -11.58 14.48 -19.36
C PHE A 189 -12.79 15.41 -19.43
N SER A 190 -13.19 16.02 -18.31
CA SER A 190 -14.33 16.95 -18.31
C SER A 190 -13.99 18.31 -18.93
N GLN A 191 -12.71 18.64 -19.02
CA GLN A 191 -12.22 19.91 -19.54
C GLN A 191 -10.99 19.72 -20.41
N GLU A 192 -10.63 20.76 -21.14
CA GLU A 192 -9.35 20.78 -21.83
C GLU A 192 -8.18 20.77 -20.83
N THR A 193 -7.22 19.87 -21.03
CA THR A 193 -6.01 19.79 -20.20
C THR A 193 -4.85 19.17 -20.96
N TRP A 194 -3.65 19.37 -20.41
CA TRP A 194 -2.46 18.65 -20.84
C TRP A 194 -2.24 17.44 -19.93
N PHE A 195 -1.94 16.30 -20.52
CA PHE A 195 -1.66 15.06 -19.81
C PHE A 195 -0.38 14.41 -20.34
N ALA A 196 0.18 13.49 -19.57
CA ALA A 196 1.29 12.64 -20.00
C ALA A 196 1.10 11.22 -19.49
N LEU A 197 1.43 10.26 -20.36
CA LEU A 197 1.52 8.85 -20.00
C LEU A 197 2.98 8.41 -19.92
N THR A 198 3.33 7.64 -18.90
CA THR A 198 4.67 7.03 -18.76
C THR A 198 4.60 5.60 -18.24
N GLY A 199 5.75 4.94 -18.08
CA GLY A 199 5.84 3.55 -17.66
C GLY A 199 5.55 2.57 -18.80
N ALA A 200 4.81 1.51 -18.52
CA ALA A 200 4.45 0.47 -19.49
C ALA A 200 3.57 1.04 -20.63
N GLY A 201 3.94 0.70 -21.87
CA GLY A 201 3.14 1.04 -23.05
C GLY A 201 1.88 0.18 -23.11
N CYS A 202 0.71 0.84 -23.13
CA CYS A 202 -0.60 0.19 -23.10
C CYS A 202 -1.40 0.38 -24.40
N ASP A 203 -0.73 0.59 -25.55
CA ASP A 203 -1.36 0.88 -26.85
C ASP A 203 -2.50 1.91 -26.71
N ALA A 204 -2.20 3.00 -26.02
CA ALA A 204 -3.20 3.94 -25.55
C ALA A 204 -3.77 4.76 -26.72
N THR A 205 -5.05 5.11 -26.63
CA THR A 205 -5.74 5.94 -27.62
C THR A 205 -6.54 7.05 -26.96
N LEU A 206 -6.54 8.24 -27.55
CA LEU A 206 -7.46 9.34 -27.22
C LEU A 206 -8.51 9.42 -28.34
N ASP A 207 -9.76 9.06 -28.04
CA ASP A 207 -10.85 8.91 -29.02
C ASP A 207 -10.43 8.12 -30.28
N GLY A 208 -9.79 6.96 -30.06
CA GLY A 208 -9.32 6.09 -31.13
C GLY A 208 -8.00 6.51 -31.80
N LYS A 209 -7.49 7.72 -31.56
CA LYS A 209 -6.19 8.17 -32.07
C LYS A 209 -5.07 7.69 -31.14
N ALA A 210 -4.05 7.02 -31.69
CA ALA A 210 -2.94 6.50 -30.91
C ALA A 210 -2.17 7.62 -30.18
N VAL A 211 -1.82 7.36 -28.92
CA VAL A 211 -0.99 8.23 -28.08
C VAL A 211 0.14 7.42 -27.45
N TRP A 212 1.32 8.04 -27.34
CA TRP A 212 2.54 7.36 -26.92
C TRP A 212 2.99 7.80 -25.53
N THR A 213 3.66 6.89 -24.82
CA THR A 213 4.29 7.21 -23.54
C THR A 213 5.47 8.17 -23.72
N GLY A 214 5.77 8.96 -22.70
CA GLY A 214 6.89 9.92 -22.72
C GLY A 214 6.58 11.24 -23.43
N TRP A 215 5.31 11.52 -23.73
CA TRP A 215 4.87 12.75 -24.37
C TRP A 215 3.88 13.52 -23.50
N ARG A 216 4.04 14.86 -23.49
CA ARG A 216 2.96 15.79 -23.11
C ARG A 216 2.00 15.91 -24.28
N LEU A 217 0.73 15.62 -24.05
CA LEU A 217 -0.35 15.59 -25.04
C LEU A 217 -1.55 16.39 -24.54
N ARG A 218 -2.37 16.88 -25.45
CA ARG A 218 -3.56 17.68 -25.14
C ARG A 218 -4.82 16.83 -25.28
N ALA A 219 -5.68 16.88 -24.28
CA ALA A 219 -7.03 16.35 -24.33
C ALA A 219 -8.03 17.51 -24.28
N LYS A 220 -9.07 17.45 -25.11
CA LYS A 220 -10.22 18.37 -25.05
C LYS A 220 -11.28 17.82 -24.08
N ALA A 221 -12.19 18.69 -23.67
CA ALA A 221 -13.36 18.29 -22.90
C ALA A 221 -14.16 17.18 -23.63
N GLY A 222 -14.61 16.18 -22.87
CA GLY A 222 -15.37 15.02 -23.36
C GLY A 222 -14.53 13.91 -23.99
N GLN A 223 -13.25 14.12 -24.25
CA GLN A 223 -12.41 13.09 -24.88
C GLN A 223 -12.09 11.96 -23.90
N ARG A 224 -11.94 10.75 -24.44
CA ARG A 224 -11.68 9.53 -23.67
C ARG A 224 -10.31 8.95 -23.99
N LEU A 225 -9.48 8.85 -22.97
CA LEU A 225 -8.23 8.12 -22.99
C LEU A 225 -8.49 6.65 -22.61
N THR A 226 -8.18 5.75 -23.54
CA THR A 226 -8.31 4.31 -23.36
C THR A 226 -6.94 3.66 -23.33
N LEU A 227 -6.63 2.92 -22.26
CA LEU A 227 -5.43 2.11 -22.12
C LEU A 227 -5.83 0.64 -22.30
N LYS A 228 -5.16 -0.07 -23.20
CA LYS A 228 -5.29 -1.52 -23.36
C LYS A 228 -4.37 -2.25 -22.38
N ARG A 229 -4.35 -3.57 -22.46
CA ARG A 229 -3.38 -4.37 -21.69
C ARG A 229 -1.98 -4.18 -22.28
N PRO A 230 -0.94 -3.89 -21.47
CA PRO A 230 0.43 -3.80 -21.97
C PRO A 230 0.94 -5.17 -22.40
N GLN A 231 1.68 -5.21 -23.51
CA GLN A 231 2.46 -6.40 -23.92
C GLN A 231 3.75 -6.52 -23.09
N HIS A 232 4.25 -5.38 -22.61
CA HIS A 232 5.58 -5.19 -22.04
C HIS A 232 5.48 -4.26 -20.83
N GLY A 233 6.04 -4.67 -19.69
CA GLY A 233 5.91 -3.93 -18.43
C GLY A 233 4.57 -4.17 -17.73
N VAL A 234 4.37 -3.51 -16.58
CA VAL A 234 3.21 -3.76 -15.70
C VAL A 234 2.47 -2.50 -15.29
N ARG A 235 3.19 -1.40 -14.99
CA ARG A 235 2.60 -0.17 -14.45
C ARG A 235 2.77 0.99 -15.41
N SER A 236 1.69 1.74 -15.60
CA SER A 236 1.67 3.01 -16.33
C SER A 236 1.30 4.14 -15.38
N TYR A 237 1.74 5.35 -15.69
CA TYR A 237 1.42 6.54 -14.91
C TYR A 237 0.72 7.57 -15.79
N LEU A 238 -0.38 8.14 -15.29
CA LEU A 238 -1.07 9.26 -15.93
C LEU A 238 -0.98 10.49 -15.02
N ALA A 239 -0.25 11.50 -15.49
CA ALA A 239 -0.24 12.82 -14.89
C ALA A 239 -1.07 13.79 -15.74
N VAL A 240 -1.70 14.75 -15.08
CA VAL A 240 -2.43 15.87 -15.70
C VAL A 240 -1.86 17.18 -15.17
N ALA A 241 -1.85 18.21 -16.01
CA ALA A 241 -1.37 19.54 -15.61
C ALA A 241 -2.16 20.06 -14.40
N GLY A 242 -1.45 20.56 -13.38
CA GLY A 242 -2.00 20.93 -12.08
C GLY A 242 -1.98 19.79 -11.06
N GLY A 243 -2.10 18.54 -11.51
CA GLY A 243 -2.11 17.36 -10.67
C GLY A 243 -3.49 17.03 -10.08
N ILE A 244 -3.60 15.85 -9.49
CA ILE A 244 -4.85 15.35 -8.92
C ILE A 244 -5.09 16.02 -7.56
N ASP A 245 -6.30 16.53 -7.35
CA ASP A 245 -6.70 17.15 -6.11
C ASP A 245 -7.25 16.11 -5.12
N VAL A 246 -6.37 15.65 -4.25
CA VAL A 246 -6.67 14.75 -3.14
C VAL A 246 -5.98 15.26 -1.87
N PRO A 247 -6.57 15.06 -0.69
CA PRO A 247 -5.97 15.51 0.56
C PRO A 247 -4.66 14.76 0.84
N GLU A 248 -3.72 15.46 1.45
CA GLU A 248 -2.54 14.82 2.02
C GLU A 248 -2.87 14.25 3.40
N VAL A 249 -2.64 12.95 3.57
CA VAL A 249 -2.80 12.26 4.84
C VAL A 249 -1.43 11.86 5.34
N LEU A 250 -1.03 12.42 6.50
CA LEU A 250 0.30 12.24 7.08
C LEU A 250 1.43 12.69 6.13
N GLY A 251 1.23 13.83 5.44
CA GLY A 251 2.21 14.42 4.53
C GLY A 251 2.36 13.71 3.19
N SER A 252 1.33 12.97 2.75
CA SER A 252 1.32 12.31 1.43
C SER A 252 -0.09 12.04 0.93
N SER A 253 -0.29 12.24 -0.37
CA SER A 253 -1.48 11.90 -1.16
C SER A 253 -1.50 10.44 -1.64
N SER A 254 -0.49 9.63 -1.33
CA SER A 254 -0.45 8.23 -1.75
C SER A 254 -1.49 7.35 -1.05
N THR A 255 -2.17 6.50 -1.84
CA THR A 255 -3.09 5.49 -1.32
C THR A 255 -2.33 4.36 -0.58
N ASP A 256 -2.58 4.23 0.72
CA ASP A 256 -2.28 3.03 1.50
C ASP A 256 -3.56 2.22 1.66
N GLN A 257 -3.72 1.19 0.82
CA GLN A 257 -4.92 0.35 0.83
C GLN A 257 -5.06 -0.48 2.10
N LYS A 258 -3.94 -0.79 2.76
CA LYS A 258 -3.97 -1.60 3.96
C LYS A 258 -4.46 -0.78 5.14
N ALA A 259 -3.94 0.43 5.27
CA ALA A 259 -4.37 1.36 6.30
C ALA A 259 -5.68 2.07 5.95
N GLY A 260 -6.10 2.05 4.68
CA GLY A 260 -7.32 2.73 4.21
C GLY A 260 -7.18 4.24 4.22
N ILE A 261 -6.00 4.78 3.88
CA ILE A 261 -5.70 6.22 3.94
C ILE A 261 -5.08 6.76 2.65
N GLY A 262 -5.25 8.06 2.41
CA GLY A 262 -4.65 8.77 1.28
C GLY A 262 -5.29 8.49 -0.08
N GLY A 263 -4.88 9.23 -1.11
CA GLY A 263 -5.45 9.18 -2.44
C GLY A 263 -6.95 9.43 -2.45
N HIS A 264 -7.69 8.66 -3.23
CA HIS A 264 -9.15 8.73 -3.27
C HIS A 264 -9.75 7.78 -2.23
N GLU A 265 -10.19 8.34 -1.11
CA GLU A 265 -10.87 7.60 -0.02
C GLU A 265 -10.07 6.41 0.55
N GLY A 266 -8.73 6.41 0.45
CA GLY A 266 -7.90 5.33 0.96
C GLY A 266 -7.98 4.01 0.19
N ARG A 267 -8.54 4.01 -1.02
CA ARG A 267 -8.84 2.80 -1.78
C ARG A 267 -8.39 2.85 -3.24
N LEU A 268 -8.51 1.71 -3.90
CA LEU A 268 -8.47 1.61 -5.36
C LEU A 268 -9.62 2.41 -5.98
N LEU A 269 -9.35 2.97 -7.16
CA LEU A 269 -10.38 3.59 -7.98
C LEU A 269 -11.37 2.55 -8.51
N ARG A 270 -12.59 3.00 -8.75
CA ARG A 270 -13.74 2.24 -9.25
C ARG A 270 -14.36 2.95 -10.45
N ASP A 271 -15.10 2.20 -11.23
CA ASP A 271 -15.89 2.75 -12.33
C ASP A 271 -16.89 3.78 -11.77
N GLY A 272 -16.96 4.94 -12.41
CA GLY A 272 -17.77 6.08 -11.98
C GLY A 272 -17.08 7.06 -11.03
N ASP A 273 -15.90 6.72 -10.47
CA ASP A 273 -15.15 7.65 -9.63
C ASP A 273 -14.80 8.92 -10.40
N ARG A 274 -14.80 10.05 -9.68
CA ARG A 274 -14.49 11.38 -10.21
C ARG A 274 -13.37 12.01 -9.40
N LEU A 275 -12.32 12.45 -10.08
CA LEU A 275 -11.15 13.06 -9.45
C LEU A 275 -11.01 14.50 -9.91
N ALA A 276 -11.02 15.44 -8.97
CA ALA A 276 -10.72 16.83 -9.28
C ALA A 276 -9.26 17.02 -9.68
N ILE A 277 -9.03 18.02 -10.52
CA ILE A 277 -7.73 18.45 -11.01
C ILE A 277 -7.49 19.86 -10.47
N LYS A 278 -6.31 20.09 -9.87
CA LYS A 278 -5.93 21.42 -9.40
C LYS A 278 -5.69 22.35 -10.60
N PRO A 279 -5.85 23.68 -10.45
CA PRO A 279 -5.48 24.62 -11.50
C PRO A 279 -4.01 24.46 -11.92
N SER A 280 -3.75 24.41 -13.23
CA SER A 280 -2.38 24.37 -13.75
C SER A 280 -1.70 25.73 -13.61
N THR A 281 -0.47 25.75 -13.10
CA THR A 281 0.33 26.99 -13.01
C THR A 281 1.16 27.28 -14.26
N ARG A 282 1.16 26.37 -15.24
CA ARG A 282 1.90 26.51 -16.50
C ARG A 282 0.96 26.42 -17.70
N HIS A 283 1.25 27.25 -18.70
CA HIS A 283 0.59 27.21 -20.00
C HIS A 283 1.52 26.57 -21.02
N PHE A 284 0.97 25.69 -21.85
CA PHE A 284 1.69 25.06 -22.96
C PHE A 284 0.94 25.31 -24.26
N SER A 285 1.70 25.53 -25.33
CA SER A 285 1.18 25.67 -26.69
C SER A 285 1.43 24.42 -27.55
N THR A 286 2.41 23.60 -27.18
CA THR A 286 2.86 22.47 -28.01
C THR A 286 3.04 21.17 -27.22
N ALA A 287 2.85 20.06 -27.93
CA ALA A 287 3.24 18.74 -27.47
C ALA A 287 4.76 18.61 -27.45
N GLN A 288 5.30 17.87 -26.48
CA GLN A 288 6.74 17.65 -26.36
C GLN A 288 7.02 16.28 -25.77
N GLY A 289 8.01 15.59 -26.33
CA GLY A 289 8.45 14.27 -25.91
C GLY A 289 9.77 14.30 -25.17
N VAL A 290 9.96 13.33 -24.27
CA VAL A 290 11.24 13.04 -23.63
C VAL A 290 11.56 11.56 -23.74
N LYS A 291 12.85 11.23 -23.76
CA LYS A 291 13.29 9.83 -23.73
C LYS A 291 13.03 9.25 -22.35
N GLN A 292 12.39 8.09 -22.30
CA GLN A 292 12.13 7.37 -21.06
C GLN A 292 13.30 6.46 -20.70
N LEU A 293 13.40 6.10 -19.41
CA LEU A 293 14.37 5.12 -18.96
C LEU A 293 14.02 3.74 -19.49
N LEU A 294 15.02 3.05 -20.01
CA LEU A 294 14.88 1.65 -20.40
C LEU A 294 14.85 0.77 -19.15
N TRP A 295 14.04 -0.28 -19.20
CA TRP A 295 13.90 -1.24 -18.14
C TRP A 295 14.36 -2.62 -18.61
N GLY A 296 14.85 -3.42 -17.67
CA GLY A 296 15.41 -4.74 -17.94
C GLY A 296 15.32 -5.63 -16.70
N ASN A 297 15.74 -6.88 -16.83
CA ASN A 297 15.69 -7.88 -15.76
C ASN A 297 17.00 -7.99 -14.97
N GLN A 298 17.98 -7.13 -15.23
CA GLN A 298 19.23 -7.06 -14.48
C GLN A 298 19.10 -6.09 -13.31
N ILE A 299 19.09 -6.62 -12.09
CA ILE A 299 18.97 -5.85 -10.85
C ILE A 299 20.28 -6.02 -10.07
N ARG A 300 20.93 -4.91 -9.73
CA ARG A 300 22.11 -4.90 -8.85
C ARG A 300 21.64 -4.93 -7.40
N ALA A 301 22.15 -5.87 -6.61
CA ALA A 301 21.82 -6.01 -5.19
C ALA A 301 23.06 -5.76 -4.31
N LEU A 302 22.86 -5.10 -3.18
CA LEU A 302 23.91 -4.89 -2.19
C LEU A 302 23.76 -5.86 -1.00
N PRO A 303 24.88 -6.26 -0.37
CA PRO A 303 24.93 -6.92 0.94
C PRO A 303 23.93 -6.38 1.99
N GLY A 304 23.05 -7.24 2.52
CA GLY A 304 22.16 -6.92 3.66
C GLY A 304 22.70 -7.42 5.01
N ARG A 305 22.13 -6.97 6.14
CA ARG A 305 22.63 -7.27 7.51
C ARG A 305 22.72 -8.77 7.85
N SER A 306 21.84 -9.62 7.31
CA SER A 306 21.83 -11.07 7.56
C SER A 306 22.64 -11.87 6.53
N ILE A 307 23.81 -11.36 6.12
CA ILE A 307 24.53 -11.86 4.95
C ILE A 307 25.10 -13.27 5.09
N ARG A 308 25.37 -13.74 6.31
CA ARG A 308 25.96 -15.08 6.54
C ARG A 308 25.07 -16.22 6.04
N ASN A 309 23.74 -16.10 6.19
CA ASN A 309 22.80 -17.11 5.72
C ASN A 309 22.44 -16.91 4.23
N LEU A 310 22.35 -15.65 3.78
CA LEU A 310 22.04 -15.33 2.38
C LEU A 310 23.17 -15.72 1.43
N MET A 311 24.44 -15.52 1.81
CA MET A 311 25.59 -15.89 0.97
C MET A 311 25.76 -17.39 0.83
N ARG A 312 25.38 -18.22 1.83
CA ARG A 312 25.32 -19.68 1.66
C ARG A 312 24.29 -20.08 0.61
N CYS A 313 23.08 -19.50 0.67
CA CYS A 313 22.04 -19.69 -0.35
C CYS A 313 22.43 -19.14 -1.72
N LEU A 314 23.07 -17.96 -1.80
CA LEU A 314 23.45 -17.35 -3.08
C LEU A 314 24.69 -18.00 -3.71
N ARG A 315 25.62 -18.54 -2.91
CA ARG A 315 26.77 -19.33 -3.40
C ARG A 315 26.37 -20.72 -3.88
N SER A 316 25.35 -21.38 -3.30
CA SER A 316 24.77 -22.57 -3.93
C SER A 316 24.02 -22.24 -5.23
N LEU A 317 23.68 -20.96 -5.43
CA LEU A 317 23.05 -20.43 -6.63
C LEU A 317 24.04 -19.76 -7.60
N SER A 318 25.36 -19.77 -7.36
CA SER A 318 26.33 -19.10 -8.24
C SER A 318 26.56 -19.81 -9.59
N GLY A 319 25.87 -20.93 -9.82
CA GLY A 319 25.67 -21.53 -11.15
C GLY A 319 24.26 -21.33 -11.73
N ALA A 320 23.36 -20.60 -11.06
CA ALA A 320 21.96 -20.51 -11.42
C ALA A 320 21.75 -19.64 -12.67
N ARG A 321 21.48 -20.34 -13.78
CA ARG A 321 21.03 -19.86 -15.08
C ARG A 321 20.16 -18.60 -15.03
N ARG A 322 20.35 -17.74 -16.04
CA ARG A 322 19.43 -16.68 -16.48
C ARG A 322 17.97 -17.17 -16.38
N GLY A 323 17.08 -16.40 -15.76
CA GLY A 323 15.62 -16.59 -15.90
C GLY A 323 14.87 -17.22 -14.72
N ARG A 324 15.07 -16.74 -13.48
CA ARG A 324 14.09 -17.03 -12.41
C ARG A 324 12.83 -16.19 -12.61
N LEU A 325 11.76 -16.83 -13.08
CA LEU A 325 10.45 -16.19 -13.23
C LEU A 325 9.88 -15.82 -11.85
N ALA A 326 9.36 -14.59 -11.72
CA ALA A 326 8.61 -14.20 -10.54
C ALA A 326 7.34 -15.06 -10.42
N ARG A 327 7.09 -15.63 -9.24
CA ARG A 327 5.85 -16.37 -8.92
C ARG A 327 4.69 -15.42 -8.65
N ARG A 328 4.97 -14.27 -8.04
CA ARG A 328 3.97 -13.25 -7.67
C ARG A 328 4.64 -11.88 -7.64
N VAL A 329 3.98 -10.87 -8.20
CA VAL A 329 4.41 -9.47 -8.20
C VAL A 329 3.25 -8.62 -7.70
N THR A 330 3.44 -7.89 -6.62
CA THR A 330 2.45 -6.94 -6.07
C THR A 330 3.13 -5.63 -5.67
N ALA A 331 2.38 -4.64 -5.20
CA ALA A 331 2.95 -3.44 -4.59
C ALA A 331 3.75 -3.74 -3.30
N TRP A 332 3.51 -4.88 -2.65
CA TRP A 332 4.21 -5.30 -1.42
C TRP A 332 5.55 -6.00 -1.68
N GLY A 333 5.73 -6.57 -2.87
CA GLY A 333 6.98 -7.24 -3.21
C GLY A 333 6.91 -8.20 -4.40
N ILE A 334 8.08 -8.76 -4.72
CA ILE A 334 8.28 -9.74 -5.78
C ILE A 334 8.72 -11.06 -5.13
N VAL A 335 7.96 -12.12 -5.38
CA VAL A 335 8.29 -13.47 -4.91
C VAL A 335 8.96 -14.24 -6.04
N PHE A 336 10.22 -14.64 -5.85
CA PHE A 336 10.95 -15.43 -6.83
C PHE A 336 10.71 -16.93 -6.63
N ARG A 337 10.67 -17.71 -7.72
CA ARG A 337 10.73 -19.18 -7.60
C ARG A 337 12.15 -19.60 -7.20
N GLY A 338 12.25 -20.42 -6.14
CA GLY A 338 13.49 -21.12 -5.79
C GLY A 338 13.73 -22.31 -6.71
N SER A 339 14.99 -22.70 -6.89
CA SER A 339 15.34 -24.05 -7.35
C SER A 339 15.07 -25.02 -6.21
N ARG A 340 14.42 -26.16 -6.48
CA ARG A 340 14.46 -27.30 -5.58
C ARG A 340 15.89 -27.82 -5.49
#